data_AF-A0A3B0WDL9-F1
#
_entry.id   AF-A0A3B0WDL9-F1
#
_cell.length_a   1.000
_cell.length_b   1.000
_cell.length_c   1.000
_cell.angle_alpha   90.00
_cell.angle_beta   90.00
_cell.angle_gamma   90.00
#
_symmetry.space_group_name_H-M   'P 1'
#
loop_
_entity.id
_entity.type
_entity.pdbx_description
1 polymer ?
#
loop_
_entity_poly.entity_id
_entity_poly.type
_entity_poly.pdbx_seq_one_letter_code
_entity_poly.pdbx_strand_id
1 'polypeptide(L)'
;MRQIADFFNLPHEANPTSEMTISISRYEFDQACDELAAQNVPLRPDREQAWQNFSGWRVNYDDVLLALATLTTAPYAPWISDRSAVSRSE
;
A
#
# COMPACT_ATOMS: atom_id res chain seq x y z
N MET A 1 -0.13 -9.86 8.00
CA MET A 1 0.61 -9.81 6.73
C MET A 1 1.68 -10.90 6.61
N ARG A 2 2.52 -11.15 7.62
CA ARG A 2 3.53 -12.24 7.59
C ARG A 2 3.02 -13.60 7.08
N GLN A 3 1.94 -14.13 7.68
CA GLN A 3 1.34 -15.39 7.22
C GLN A 3 0.93 -15.41 5.74
N ILE A 4 0.49 -14.26 5.19
CA ILE A 4 0.14 -14.15 3.76
C ILE A 4 1.42 -14.18 2.92
N ALA A 5 2.45 -13.43 3.34
CA ALA A 5 3.75 -13.44 2.67
C ALA A 5 4.36 -14.85 2.66
N ASP A 6 4.34 -15.55 3.80
CA ASP A 6 4.83 -16.93 3.93
C ASP A 6 4.06 -17.88 3.01
N PHE A 7 2.72 -17.78 2.98
CA PHE A 7 1.88 -18.62 2.12
C PHE A 7 2.21 -18.46 0.63
N PHE A 8 2.43 -17.23 0.17
CA PHE A 8 2.79 -16.93 -1.22
C PHE A 8 4.31 -16.98 -1.48
N ASN A 9 5.11 -17.34 -0.47
CA ASN A 9 6.58 -17.33 -0.51
C ASN A 9 7.16 -15.97 -0.99
N LEU A 10 6.57 -14.87 -0.51
CA LEU A 10 6.99 -13.51 -0.85
C LEU A 10 8.15 -13.07 0.03
N PRO A 11 9.20 -12.45 -0.54
CA PRO A 11 10.30 -11.90 0.23
C PRO A 11 9.79 -10.77 1.13
N HIS A 12 10.18 -10.79 2.39
CA HIS A 12 9.86 -9.75 3.35
C HIS A 12 10.84 -9.78 4.54
N GLU A 13 11.02 -8.63 5.21
CA GLU A 13 11.75 -8.58 6.47
C GLU A 13 10.96 -9.25 7.60
N ALA A 14 11.57 -10.21 8.29
CA ALA A 14 10.93 -10.97 9.37
C ALA A 14 10.80 -10.12 10.65
N ASN A 15 11.80 -9.27 10.92
CA ASN A 15 11.90 -8.45 12.13
C ASN A 15 12.07 -6.96 11.79
N PRO A 16 11.04 -6.30 11.23
CA PRO A 16 11.13 -4.91 10.83
C PRO A 16 11.30 -4.01 12.06
N THR A 17 12.14 -2.99 11.93
CA THR A 17 12.32 -1.94 12.95
C THR A 17 11.75 -0.61 12.46
N SER A 18 11.41 0.28 13.39
CA SER A 18 10.87 1.61 13.06
C SER A 18 11.87 2.54 12.36
N GLU A 19 13.15 2.17 12.35
CA GLU A 19 14.21 2.95 11.68
C GLU A 19 14.40 2.56 10.21
N MET A 20 13.75 1.48 9.77
CA MET A 20 13.78 1.06 8.37
C MET A 20 13.02 2.05 7.49
N THR A 21 13.50 2.21 6.26
CA THR A 21 12.83 3.01 5.24
C THR A 21 11.64 2.26 4.66
N ILE A 22 10.59 3.00 4.29
CA ILE A 22 9.46 2.50 3.50
C ILE A 22 9.54 3.03 2.06
N SER A 23 8.80 2.42 1.15
CA SER A 23 8.71 2.81 -0.26
C SER A 23 8.06 4.17 -0.51
N ILE A 24 7.24 4.65 0.42
CA ILE A 24 6.56 5.95 0.30
C ILE A 24 7.48 7.04 0.83
N SER A 25 7.66 8.10 0.05
CA SER A 25 8.41 9.27 0.47
C SER A 25 7.59 10.19 1.39
N ARG A 26 8.28 11.03 2.17
CA ARG A 26 7.62 12.09 2.93
C ARG A 26 6.81 13.02 2.03
N TYR A 27 7.33 13.34 0.85
CA TYR A 27 6.67 14.21 -0.10
C TYR A 27 5.31 13.65 -0.55
N GLU A 28 5.24 12.38 -0.94
CA GLU A 28 3.98 11.73 -1.34
C GLU A 28 2.97 11.69 -0.19
N PHE A 29 3.43 11.46 1.04
CA PHE A 29 2.58 11.52 2.22
C PHE A 29 1.98 12.91 2.42
N ASP A 30 2.80 13.97 2.31
CA ASP A 30 2.35 15.36 2.45
C ASP A 30 1.38 15.75 1.31
N GLN A 31 1.60 15.29 0.08
CA GLN A 31 0.67 15.52 -1.04
C GLN A 31 -0.71 14.90 -0.77
N ALA A 32 -0.77 13.62 -0.39
CA ALA A 32 -2.04 12.96 -0.06
C ALA A 32 -2.76 13.67 1.10
N CYS A 33 -1.97 14.14 2.07
CA CYS A 33 -2.41 14.94 3.19
C CYS A 33 -3.03 16.28 2.76
N ASP A 34 -2.50 16.95 1.75
CA ASP A 34 -3.05 18.19 1.20
C ASP A 34 -4.34 17.93 0.40
N GLU A 35 -4.38 16.85 -0.38
CA GLU A 35 -5.59 16.42 -1.13
C GLU A 35 -6.78 16.11 -0.20
N LEU A 36 -6.50 15.47 0.94
CA LEU A 36 -7.51 15.21 1.97
C LEU A 36 -8.00 16.50 2.62
N ALA A 37 -7.09 17.43 2.94
CA ALA A 37 -7.45 18.72 3.52
C ALA A 37 -8.31 19.56 2.56
N ALA A 38 -8.00 19.54 1.25
CA ALA A 38 -8.79 20.22 0.23
C ALA A 38 -10.24 19.71 0.15
N GLN A 39 -10.47 18.46 0.56
CA GLN A 39 -11.80 17.85 0.66
C GLN A 39 -12.44 18.00 2.05
N ASN A 40 -11.87 18.83 2.93
CA ASN A 40 -12.30 19.04 4.32
C ASN A 40 -12.27 17.76 5.18
N VAL A 41 -11.41 16.80 4.83
CA VAL A 41 -11.19 15.62 5.69
C VAL A 41 -10.41 16.08 6.93
N PRO A 42 -10.85 15.75 8.16
CA PRO A 42 -10.11 16.11 9.36
C PRO A 42 -8.77 15.38 9.44
N LEU A 43 -7.70 16.14 9.64
CA LEU A 43 -6.33 15.60 9.74
C LEU A 43 -5.74 15.88 11.11
N ARG A 44 -4.73 15.08 11.48
CA ARG A 44 -3.93 15.38 12.67
C ARG A 44 -3.18 16.69 12.46
N PRO A 45 -3.15 17.59 13.46
CA PRO A 45 -2.53 18.90 13.30
C PRO A 45 -1.00 18.83 13.17
N ASP A 46 -0.37 17.86 13.84
CA ASP A 46 1.07 17.63 13.74
C ASP A 46 1.39 16.66 12.60
N ARG A 47 1.83 17.22 11.48
CA ARG A 47 2.23 16.47 10.27
C ARG A 47 3.48 15.62 10.49
N GLU A 48 4.43 16.11 11.28
CA GLU A 48 5.68 15.40 11.53
C GLU A 48 5.41 14.15 12.37
N GLN A 49 4.67 14.30 13.45
CA GLN A 49 4.29 13.17 14.28
C GLN A 49 3.40 12.18 13.52
N ALA A 50 2.51 12.67 12.66
CA ALA A 50 1.68 11.81 11.80
C ALA A 50 2.53 11.00 10.82
N TRP A 51 3.55 11.62 10.20
CA TRP A 51 4.50 10.94 9.33
C TRP A 51 5.28 9.85 10.06
N GLN A 52 5.88 10.17 11.21
CA GLN A 52 6.66 9.20 11.99
C GLN A 52 5.82 7.99 12.42
N ASN A 53 4.56 8.24 12.80
CA ASN A 53 3.63 7.17 13.10
C ASN A 53 3.31 6.35 11.84
N PHE A 54 2.99 7.00 10.73
CA PHE A 54 2.67 6.33 9.47
C PHE A 54 3.81 5.45 8.99
N SER A 55 5.03 5.99 8.89
CA SER A 55 6.20 5.26 8.41
C SER A 55 6.59 4.14 9.38
N GLY A 56 6.63 4.43 10.68
CA GLY A 56 6.94 3.45 11.73
C GLY A 56 5.95 2.29 11.82
N TRP A 57 4.71 2.47 11.38
CA TRP A 57 3.76 1.37 11.22
C TRP A 57 3.90 0.66 9.89
N ARG A 58 4.11 1.41 8.80
CA ARG A 58 4.12 0.88 7.43
C ARG A 58 5.28 -0.07 7.14
N VAL A 59 6.43 0.10 7.80
CA VAL A 59 7.58 -0.85 7.73
C VAL A 59 7.16 -2.31 7.98
N ASN A 60 6.10 -2.56 8.76
CA ASN A 60 5.65 -3.91 9.08
C ASN A 60 5.04 -4.67 7.90
N TYR A 61 4.66 -3.97 6.83
CA TYR A 61 3.92 -4.57 5.72
C TYR A 61 4.28 -3.98 4.35
N ASP A 62 5.20 -3.04 4.25
CA ASP A 62 5.50 -2.33 3.01
C ASP A 62 5.92 -3.28 1.88
N ASP A 63 6.96 -4.10 2.11
CA ASP A 63 7.45 -5.07 1.13
C ASP A 63 6.38 -6.08 0.72
N VAL A 64 5.66 -6.62 1.71
CA VAL A 64 4.59 -7.62 1.48
C VAL A 64 3.48 -7.02 0.63
N LEU A 65 3.09 -5.76 0.92
CA LEU A 65 2.04 -5.08 0.18
C LEU A 65 2.45 -4.83 -1.27
N LEU A 66 3.69 -4.40 -1.52
CA LEU A 66 4.21 -4.19 -2.87
C LEU A 66 4.34 -5.50 -3.66
N ALA A 67 4.81 -6.56 -3.01
CA ALA A 67 4.90 -7.88 -3.62
C ALA A 67 3.51 -8.43 -4.00
N LEU A 68 2.52 -8.27 -3.12
CA LEU A 68 1.13 -8.64 -3.41
C LEU A 68 0.51 -7.79 -4.52
N ALA A 69 0.77 -6.48 -4.54
CA ALA A 69 0.31 -5.61 -5.62
C ALA A 69 0.88 -6.09 -6.96
N THR A 70 2.15 -6.47 -7.00
CA THR A 70 2.79 -7.04 -8.20
C THR A 70 2.14 -8.36 -8.61
N LEU A 71 1.91 -9.27 -7.66
CA LEU A 71 1.31 -10.58 -7.91
C LEU A 71 -0.13 -10.49 -8.46
N THR A 72 -0.89 -9.50 -7.99
CA THR A 72 -2.32 -9.35 -8.30
C THR A 72 -2.61 -8.40 -9.46
N THR A 73 -1.61 -7.62 -9.89
CA THR A 73 -1.74 -6.77 -11.07
C THR A 73 -1.74 -7.63 -12.33
N ALA A 74 -2.92 -7.85 -12.90
CA ALA A 74 -3.04 -8.51 -14.19
C ALA A 74 -2.60 -7.54 -15.31
N PRO A 75 -1.60 -7.88 -16.14
CA PRO A 75 -1.30 -7.09 -17.31
C PRO A 75 -2.50 -7.09 -18.26
N TYR A 76 -2.63 -6.03 -19.06
CA TYR A 76 -3.66 -6.01 -20.08
C TYR A 76 -3.47 -7.17 -21.06
N ALA A 77 -4.51 -7.98 -21.24
CA ALA A 77 -4.55 -9.15 -22.11
C ALA A 77 -5.67 -8.97 -23.15
N PRO A 78 -5.36 -8.97 -24.47
CA PRO A 78 -6.31 -8.60 -25.53
C PRO A 78 -7.65 -9.35 -25.57
N TRP A 79 -7.70 -10.56 -24.99
CA TRP A 79 -8.90 -11.39 -25.01
C TRP A 79 -9.63 -11.50 -23.67
N ILE A 80 -9.05 -10.92 -22.61
CA ILE A 80 -9.54 -11.08 -21.23
C ILE A 80 -9.86 -9.72 -20.61
N SER A 81 -8.99 -8.72 -20.76
CA SER A 81 -9.09 -7.46 -20.01
C SER A 81 -10.30 -6.62 -20.41
N ASP A 82 -10.65 -6.56 -21.70
CA ASP A 82 -11.83 -5.89 -22.25
C ASP A 82 -13.16 -6.62 -21.95
N ARG A 83 -13.09 -7.87 -21.45
CA ARG A 83 -14.24 -8.75 -21.17
C ARG A 83 -14.31 -9.16 -19.69
N SER A 84 -13.55 -8.50 -18.82
CA SER A 84 -13.33 -8.89 -17.41
C SER A 84 -14.59 -8.81 -16.53
N ALA A 85 -15.58 -8.00 -16.89
CA ALA A 85 -16.89 -8.00 -16.26
C ALA A 85 -17.75 -9.17 -16.78
N VAL A 86 -17.64 -10.33 -16.14
CA VAL A 86 -18.53 -11.48 -16.42
C VAL A 86 -19.77 -11.38 -15.55
N SER A 87 -20.94 -11.10 -16.14
CA SER A 87 -22.23 -11.34 -15.49
C SER A 87 -22.85 -12.63 -16.02
N ARG A 88 -23.18 -13.57 -15.15
CA ARG A 88 -24.04 -14.70 -15.52
C ARG A 88 -25.48 -14.31 -15.25
N SER A 89 -26.30 -14.27 -16.30
CA SER A 89 -27.75 -14.23 -16.16
C SER A 89 -28.21 -15.62 -15.73
N GLU A 90 -29.10 -15.71 -14.74
CA GLU A 90 -29.82 -16.94 -14.38
C GLU A 90 -30.78 -17.39 -15.48
#